data_AF-A0A7Y6PJH6-F1
#
_entry.id   AF-A0A7Y6PJH6-F1
#
_cell.length_a   1.000
_cell.length_b   1.000
_cell.length_c   1.000
_cell.angle_alpha   90.00
_cell.angle_beta   90.00
_cell.angle_gamma   90.00
#
_symmetry.space_group_name_H-M   'P 1'
#
loop_
_entity.id
_entity.type
_entity.pdbx_description
1 polymer ?
#
loop_
_entity_poly.entity_id
_entity_poly.type
_entity_poly.pdbx_seq_one_letter_code
_entity_poly.pdbx_strand_id
1 'polypeptide(L)'
;MTLALPSLQAAIHSFAVESVRVKRASTEMYGGGGHPGDYPDTLLPDPSPTTNPAFFEIAVPRDAAPGTHSGELVVGDLPHIPVDLEIVDVALPEMPPRVWAYYDPRELQWANLGTGTHAAPSDEERACIAMFRSYGVMLSPDLPLDAWPARKDLLAGFPYVPVKLTTDPVSAIAEVKGWIAATKDSGHIPFAIPIDEPRKPEAQDRVVALAKAVRDAGGGPSTFMYAVTDEPRPIYGDLIDLYITLTPKKADPFTRWTYNGAPPRAGSFLVDGKPPGARTWGWLAHAWRIPVWYVWDALYWHDRHNRKGAPLPGRALDATVDAVSFDDGGDHGNLDGVLSLPGDKTTPCRPSLRLAAIRRGMQDRALLEAATACDAAATTKLVDELIPKALGDVGKRDSAHWPQNDAAWETARRKLVALAACKR
;
A
#
# COMPACT_ATOMS: atom_id res chain seq x y z
N MET A 1 -21.15 10.54 18.01
CA MET A 1 -19.94 11.16 18.58
C MET A 1 -19.51 12.29 17.66
N THR A 2 -19.03 13.42 18.17
CA THR A 2 -18.63 14.57 17.33
C THR A 2 -17.36 15.18 17.87
N LEU A 3 -16.35 15.37 17.00
CA LEU A 3 -15.11 16.06 17.34
C LEU A 3 -15.15 17.48 16.78
N ALA A 4 -14.86 18.47 17.62
CA ALA A 4 -14.76 19.86 17.21
C ALA A 4 -13.45 20.49 17.72
N LEU A 5 -12.77 21.24 16.85
CA LEU A 5 -11.59 22.05 17.17
C LEU A 5 -11.85 23.51 16.78
N PRO A 6 -12.63 24.28 17.56
CA PRO A 6 -13.15 25.58 17.13
C PRO A 6 -12.06 26.62 16.83
N SER A 7 -10.90 26.47 17.47
CA SER A 7 -9.74 27.34 17.30
C SER A 7 -8.89 26.99 16.08
N LEU A 8 -9.23 25.93 15.33
CA LEU A 8 -8.48 25.46 14.18
C LEU A 8 -9.39 25.27 12.96
N GLN A 9 -9.03 25.88 11.84
CA GLN A 9 -9.72 25.68 10.56
C GLN A 9 -9.31 24.36 9.89
N ALA A 10 -9.38 23.24 10.63
CA ALA A 10 -9.08 21.91 10.10
C ALA A 10 -10.34 21.23 9.56
N ALA A 11 -10.20 20.47 8.47
CA ALA A 11 -11.24 19.56 8.06
C ALA A 11 -11.20 18.31 8.95
N ILE A 12 -12.34 17.95 9.51
CA ILE A 12 -12.51 16.76 10.34
C ILE A 12 -13.36 15.77 9.56
N HIS A 13 -12.79 14.62 9.25
CA HIS A 13 -13.50 13.50 8.64
C HIS A 13 -13.78 12.46 9.72
N SER A 14 -15.07 12.19 9.95
CA SER A 14 -15.54 11.29 10.99
C SER A 14 -16.06 10.01 10.35
N PHE A 15 -15.82 8.87 11.01
CA PHE A 15 -16.18 7.56 10.50
C PHE A 15 -16.76 6.68 11.60
N ALA A 16 -17.85 5.99 11.26
CA ALA A 16 -18.24 4.79 11.98
C ALA A 16 -17.31 3.64 11.56
N VAL A 17 -16.85 2.84 12.51
CA VAL A 17 -16.00 1.68 12.24
C VAL A 17 -16.82 0.40 12.32
N GLU A 18 -16.93 -0.31 11.20
CA GLU A 18 -17.52 -1.65 11.16
C GLU A 18 -16.44 -2.72 11.40
N SER A 19 -16.87 -3.82 12.01
CA SER A 19 -16.01 -4.96 12.24
C SER A 19 -16.17 -6.02 11.15
N VAL A 20 -15.11 -6.77 10.92
CA VAL A 20 -15.10 -7.99 10.11
C VAL A 20 -14.92 -9.20 11.02
N ARG A 21 -15.49 -10.35 10.63
CA ARG A 21 -15.48 -11.57 11.43
C ARG A 21 -14.36 -12.49 11.00
N VAL A 22 -13.38 -12.70 11.86
CA VAL A 22 -12.33 -13.70 11.68
C VAL A 22 -12.79 -15.01 12.34
N LYS A 23 -12.99 -16.06 11.56
CA LYS A 23 -13.35 -17.40 12.09
C LYS A 23 -12.15 -18.25 12.46
N ARG A 24 -11.02 -18.04 11.77
CA ARG A 24 -9.76 -18.74 11.99
C ARG A 24 -8.60 -17.80 11.71
N ALA A 25 -7.52 -17.95 12.46
CA ALA A 25 -6.30 -17.17 12.27
C ALA A 25 -5.73 -17.37 10.86
N SER A 26 -5.20 -16.31 10.27
CA SER A 26 -4.38 -16.37 9.06
C SER A 26 -3.15 -17.25 9.25
N THR A 27 -2.69 -17.86 8.17
CA THR A 27 -1.56 -18.81 8.18
C THR A 27 -0.20 -18.13 8.40
N GLU A 28 0.81 -18.95 8.73
CA GLU A 28 2.19 -18.51 8.97
C GLU A 28 2.85 -17.85 7.75
N MET A 29 2.36 -18.13 6.53
CA MET A 29 2.78 -17.44 5.31
C MET A 29 2.71 -15.91 5.46
N TYR A 30 1.74 -15.43 6.24
CA TYR A 30 1.46 -14.02 6.47
C TYR A 30 1.95 -13.49 7.82
N GLY A 31 2.80 -14.27 8.52
CA GLY A 31 3.32 -13.96 9.86
C GLY A 31 2.42 -14.41 11.01
N GLY A 32 1.42 -15.23 10.71
CA GLY A 32 0.43 -15.75 11.66
C GLY A 32 -0.65 -14.73 12.02
N GLY A 33 -1.88 -15.19 12.13
CA GLY A 33 -3.03 -14.37 12.51
C GLY A 33 -3.33 -14.34 14.01
N GLY A 34 -4.13 -13.36 14.41
CA GLY A 34 -4.75 -13.28 15.73
C GLY A 34 -5.84 -14.34 15.95
N HIS A 35 -6.45 -14.31 17.13
CA HIS A 35 -7.50 -15.25 17.49
C HIS A 35 -8.81 -14.98 16.72
N PRO A 36 -9.70 -15.99 16.57
CA PRO A 36 -11.05 -15.74 16.05
C PRO A 36 -11.77 -14.64 16.84
N GLY A 37 -12.52 -13.79 16.15
CA GLY A 37 -13.15 -12.63 16.76
C GLY A 37 -13.64 -11.62 15.74
N ASP A 38 -14.17 -10.52 16.25
CA ASP A 38 -14.57 -9.36 15.44
C ASP A 38 -13.44 -8.33 15.49
N TYR A 39 -12.99 -7.88 14.32
CA TYR A 39 -11.87 -6.97 14.16
C TYR A 39 -12.38 -5.66 13.53
N PRO A 40 -12.19 -4.49 14.17
CA PRO A 40 -12.56 -3.22 13.57
C PRO A 40 -11.68 -2.96 12.34
N ASP A 41 -12.28 -2.60 11.20
CA ASP A 41 -11.49 -2.32 9.99
C ASP A 41 -12.17 -1.31 9.07
N THR A 42 -13.42 -1.54 8.67
CA THR A 42 -14.06 -0.76 7.62
C THR A 42 -14.50 0.61 8.12
N LEU A 43 -14.15 1.66 7.39
CA LEU A 43 -14.48 3.05 7.69
C LEU A 43 -15.69 3.50 6.85
N LEU A 44 -16.79 3.81 7.52
CA LEU A 44 -17.99 4.39 6.93
C LEU A 44 -18.06 5.87 7.27
N PRO A 45 -18.06 6.79 6.28
CA PRO A 45 -18.24 8.22 6.54
C PRO A 45 -19.53 8.46 7.32
N ASP A 46 -19.39 9.06 8.50
CA ASP A 46 -20.50 9.41 9.37
C ASP A 46 -20.11 10.69 10.11
N PRO A 47 -20.84 11.82 9.96
CA PRO A 47 -20.51 13.05 10.67
C PRO A 47 -20.72 12.94 12.19
N SER A 48 -21.41 11.89 12.67
CA SER A 48 -21.73 11.71 14.08
C SER A 48 -21.70 10.23 14.51
N PRO A 49 -20.58 9.50 14.32
CA PRO A 49 -20.51 8.05 14.48
C PRO A 49 -20.94 7.58 15.85
N THR A 50 -21.67 6.47 15.89
CA THR A 50 -22.18 5.85 17.14
C THR A 50 -21.50 4.53 17.48
N THR A 51 -20.56 4.07 16.64
CA THR A 51 -19.81 2.84 16.83
C THR A 51 -18.68 2.99 17.86
N ASN A 52 -18.24 1.86 18.40
CA ASN A 52 -17.08 1.77 19.28
C ASN A 52 -16.15 0.63 18.76
N PRO A 53 -14.99 0.96 18.18
CA PRO A 53 -14.43 2.31 18.06
C PRO A 53 -15.15 3.18 17.02
N ALA A 54 -15.01 4.50 17.16
CA ALA A 54 -15.21 5.48 16.08
C ALA A 54 -13.84 5.99 15.62
N PHE A 55 -13.73 6.48 14.39
CA PHE A 55 -12.46 6.98 13.84
C PHE A 55 -12.60 8.41 13.33
N PHE A 56 -11.57 9.23 13.58
CA PHE A 56 -11.53 10.64 13.19
C PHE A 56 -10.19 10.94 12.50
N GLU A 57 -10.25 11.52 11.31
CA GLU A 57 -9.10 12.11 10.65
C GLU A 57 -9.16 13.63 10.76
N ILE A 58 -8.05 14.25 11.18
CA ILE A 58 -7.91 15.70 11.26
C ILE A 58 -6.93 16.13 10.17
N ALA A 59 -7.44 16.82 9.14
CA ALA A 59 -6.63 17.38 8.07
C ALA A 59 -6.27 18.84 8.42
N VAL A 60 -5.04 19.03 8.87
CA VAL A 60 -4.47 20.34 9.21
C VAL A 60 -4.05 21.07 7.92
N PRO A 61 -4.52 22.31 7.69
CA PRO A 61 -4.07 23.12 6.56
C PRO A 61 -2.55 23.34 6.57
N ARG A 62 -1.94 23.39 5.38
CA ARG A 62 -0.48 23.53 5.26
C ARG A 62 0.05 24.86 5.83
N ASP A 63 -0.79 25.89 5.82
CA ASP A 63 -0.54 27.24 6.32
C ASP A 63 -1.09 27.48 7.73
N ALA A 64 -1.56 26.42 8.41
CA ALA A 64 -2.01 26.55 9.80
C ALA A 64 -0.88 27.05 10.70
N ALA A 65 -1.19 28.04 11.53
CA ALA A 65 -0.23 28.60 12.47
C ALA A 65 0.19 27.55 13.51
N PRO A 66 1.50 27.44 13.84
CA PRO A 66 1.94 26.62 14.95
C PRO A 66 1.32 27.08 16.28
N GLY A 67 1.03 26.13 17.16
CA GLY A 67 0.42 26.39 18.46
C GLY A 67 -0.44 25.24 18.96
N THR A 68 -1.01 25.43 20.15
CA THR A 68 -1.96 24.49 20.74
C THR A 68 -3.38 24.92 20.42
N HIS A 69 -4.17 23.99 19.91
CA HIS A 69 -5.59 24.17 19.60
C HIS A 69 -6.39 23.22 20.46
N SER A 70 -7.20 23.79 21.35
CA SER A 70 -8.11 23.02 22.19
C SER A 70 -9.48 22.88 21.51
N GLY A 71 -10.12 21.75 21.81
CA GLY A 71 -11.47 21.41 21.40
C GLY A 71 -12.02 20.27 22.24
N GLU A 72 -13.08 19.65 21.75
CA GLU A 72 -13.84 18.68 22.52
C GLU A 72 -14.34 17.54 21.64
N LEU A 73 -14.31 16.33 22.19
CA LEU A 73 -15.00 15.16 21.67
C LEU A 73 -16.25 14.90 22.51
N VAL A 74 -17.40 14.96 21.85
CA VAL A 74 -18.72 14.70 22.44
C VAL A 74 -19.14 13.26 22.14
N VAL A 75 -19.47 12.49 23.17
CA VAL A 75 -19.87 11.07 23.06
C VAL A 75 -21.21 10.83 23.75
N GLY A 76 -22.32 10.99 23.01
CA GLY A 76 -23.66 10.89 23.59
C GLY A 76 -23.81 11.88 24.73
N ASP A 77 -24.31 11.40 25.88
CA ASP A 77 -24.49 12.20 27.10
C ASP A 77 -23.28 12.13 28.06
N LEU A 78 -22.14 11.54 27.64
CA LEU A 78 -20.94 11.50 28.46
C LEU A 78 -20.37 12.92 28.64
N PRO A 79 -19.66 13.18 29.76
CA PRO A 79 -18.88 14.40 29.91
C PRO A 79 -17.99 14.63 28.70
N HIS A 80 -17.94 15.86 28.22
CA HIS A 80 -17.13 16.23 27.05
C HIS A 80 -15.67 15.87 27.32
N ILE A 81 -15.04 15.20 26.36
CA ILE A 81 -13.65 14.79 26.46
C ILE A 81 -12.80 15.91 25.86
N PRO A 82 -11.93 16.59 26.64
CA PRO A 82 -11.08 17.63 26.10
C PRO A 82 -10.06 17.03 25.11
N VAL A 83 -9.84 17.73 24.00
CA VAL A 83 -8.88 17.34 22.96
C VAL A 83 -7.95 18.52 22.72
N ASP A 84 -6.65 18.29 22.90
CA ASP A 84 -5.61 19.26 22.55
C ASP A 84 -4.82 18.76 21.33
N LEU A 85 -4.70 19.62 20.32
CA LEU A 85 -3.90 19.39 19.13
C LEU A 85 -2.77 20.41 19.08
N GLU A 86 -1.52 19.92 19.12
CA GLU A 86 -0.33 20.74 18.90
C GLU A 86 0.04 20.73 17.41
N ILE A 87 0.01 21.91 16.79
CA ILE A 87 0.59 22.16 15.48
C ILE A 87 2.01 22.65 15.69
N VAL A 88 2.96 21.86 15.19
CA VAL A 88 4.39 22.18 15.21
C VAL A 88 4.77 22.93 13.94
N ASP A 89 5.84 23.72 14.02
CA ASP A 89 6.41 24.45 12.88
C ASP A 89 7.23 23.52 11.95
N VAL A 90 6.54 22.51 11.39
CA VAL A 90 7.07 21.56 10.42
C VAL A 90 5.97 21.26 9.40
N ALA A 91 6.17 21.72 8.16
CA ALA A 91 5.27 21.40 7.05
C ALA A 91 5.71 20.12 6.36
N LEU A 92 4.80 19.15 6.24
CA LEU A 92 5.04 17.99 5.39
C LEU A 92 5.00 18.40 3.91
N PRO A 93 5.87 17.85 3.06
CA PRO A 93 5.73 18.00 1.62
C PRO A 93 4.42 17.34 1.14
N GLU A 94 4.02 17.67 -0.09
CA GLU A 94 3.02 16.85 -0.76
C GLU A 94 3.52 15.40 -0.80
N MET A 95 2.63 14.46 -0.47
CA MET A 95 2.98 13.06 -0.36
C MET A 95 2.54 12.34 -1.64
N PRO A 96 3.41 12.21 -2.66
CA PRO A 96 3.10 11.36 -3.80
C PRO A 96 2.86 9.93 -3.32
N PRO A 97 2.00 9.15 -4.00
CA PRO A 97 1.84 7.74 -3.69
C PRO A 97 3.19 7.01 -3.73
N ARG A 98 3.43 6.14 -2.74
CA ARG A 98 4.63 5.27 -2.68
C ARG A 98 4.27 3.82 -2.37
N VAL A 99 3.00 3.51 -2.50
CA VAL A 99 2.47 2.15 -2.50
C VAL A 99 1.74 1.98 -3.81
N TRP A 100 2.03 0.90 -4.52
CA TRP A 100 1.21 0.47 -5.64
C TRP A 100 0.40 -0.73 -5.19
N ALA A 101 -0.91 -0.63 -5.30
CA ALA A 101 -1.81 -1.75 -5.10
C ALA A 101 -2.45 -2.13 -6.43
N TYR A 102 -2.22 -3.37 -6.84
CA TYR A 102 -2.90 -3.95 -7.98
C TYR A 102 -4.40 -4.15 -7.68
N TYR A 103 -5.23 -4.16 -8.71
CA TYR A 103 -6.58 -4.72 -8.65
C TYR A 103 -6.98 -5.25 -10.03
N ASP A 104 -7.98 -6.12 -10.06
CA ASP A 104 -8.65 -6.52 -11.29
C ASP A 104 -9.90 -5.65 -11.52
N PRO A 105 -10.01 -4.88 -12.62
CA PRO A 105 -11.18 -4.04 -12.86
C PRO A 105 -12.51 -4.81 -12.92
N ARG A 106 -12.49 -6.12 -13.15
CA ARG A 106 -13.68 -6.97 -13.13
C ARG A 106 -14.28 -7.11 -11.74
N GLU A 107 -13.51 -6.90 -10.66
CA GLU A 107 -14.02 -6.94 -9.28
C GLU A 107 -15.14 -5.92 -9.07
N LEU A 108 -14.99 -4.72 -9.63
CA LEU A 108 -16.04 -3.70 -9.62
C LEU A 108 -17.29 -4.16 -10.37
N GLN A 109 -17.13 -4.82 -11.52
CA GLN A 109 -18.25 -5.35 -12.28
C GLN A 109 -18.98 -6.47 -11.51
N TRP A 110 -18.23 -7.40 -10.92
CA TRP A 110 -18.78 -8.51 -10.13
C TRP A 110 -19.47 -8.04 -8.84
N ALA A 111 -18.98 -6.96 -8.23
CA ALA A 111 -19.63 -6.29 -7.11
C ALA A 111 -20.79 -5.37 -7.53
N ASN A 112 -21.13 -5.29 -8.82
CA ASN A 112 -22.16 -4.40 -9.36
C ASN A 112 -21.88 -2.89 -9.10
N LEU A 113 -20.60 -2.51 -9.14
CA LEU A 113 -20.04 -1.17 -8.91
C LEU A 113 -19.42 -0.59 -10.19
N GLY A 114 -20.21 -0.51 -11.25
CA GLY A 114 -19.81 0.06 -12.54
C GLY A 114 -19.46 -0.98 -13.59
N THR A 115 -19.43 -0.55 -14.86
CA THR A 115 -19.18 -1.41 -16.04
C THR A 115 -17.95 -0.94 -16.83
N GLY A 116 -17.01 -0.30 -16.15
CA GLY A 116 -15.80 0.27 -16.74
C GLY A 116 -14.92 -0.78 -17.41
N THR A 117 -14.10 -0.32 -18.35
CA THR A 117 -13.04 -1.11 -18.99
C THR A 117 -11.68 -0.47 -18.73
N HIS A 118 -10.59 -1.13 -19.13
CA HIS A 118 -9.28 -0.48 -19.08
C HIS A 118 -9.25 0.84 -19.86
N ALA A 119 -9.80 0.88 -21.08
CA ALA A 119 -9.80 2.08 -21.92
C ALA A 119 -10.88 3.13 -21.55
N ALA A 120 -11.88 2.74 -20.78
CA ALA A 120 -12.96 3.62 -20.31
C ALA A 120 -13.32 3.27 -18.86
N PRO A 121 -12.54 3.73 -17.87
CA PRO A 121 -12.86 3.48 -16.47
C PRO A 121 -14.23 4.07 -16.11
N SER A 122 -14.97 3.43 -15.20
CA SER A 122 -16.25 3.98 -14.73
C SER A 122 -16.05 5.10 -13.71
N ASP A 123 -17.11 5.81 -13.35
CA ASP A 123 -17.05 6.83 -12.29
C ASP A 123 -16.78 6.20 -10.92
N GLU A 124 -17.34 5.00 -10.67
CA GLU A 124 -17.09 4.24 -9.46
C GLU A 124 -15.61 3.83 -9.34
N GLU A 125 -15.02 3.37 -10.44
CA GLU A 125 -13.59 3.05 -10.50
C GLU A 125 -12.72 4.28 -10.23
N ARG A 126 -13.05 5.43 -10.85
CA ARG A 126 -12.36 6.70 -10.58
C ARG A 126 -12.48 7.11 -9.12
N ALA A 127 -13.64 6.93 -8.49
CA ALA A 127 -13.86 7.23 -7.09
C ALA A 127 -13.02 6.31 -6.17
N CYS A 128 -12.92 5.02 -6.48
CA CYS A 128 -12.01 4.10 -5.78
C CYS A 128 -10.55 4.56 -5.90
N ILE A 129 -10.08 4.89 -7.10
CA ILE A 129 -8.70 5.37 -7.33
C ILE A 129 -8.44 6.65 -6.52
N ALA A 130 -9.37 7.61 -6.53
CA ALA A 130 -9.26 8.84 -5.77
C ALA A 130 -9.21 8.58 -4.25
N MET A 131 -10.02 7.65 -3.75
CA MET A 131 -10.00 7.23 -2.35
C MET A 131 -8.63 6.66 -1.97
N PHE A 132 -8.10 5.68 -2.69
CA PHE A 132 -6.79 5.09 -2.40
C PHE A 132 -5.67 6.13 -2.45
N ARG A 133 -5.73 7.05 -3.43
CA ARG A 133 -4.77 8.15 -3.57
C ARG A 133 -4.75 9.05 -2.34
N SER A 134 -5.90 9.32 -1.73
CA SER A 134 -5.99 10.12 -0.49
C SER A 134 -5.25 9.48 0.70
N TYR A 135 -5.05 8.16 0.67
CA TYR A 135 -4.26 7.39 1.63
C TYR A 135 -2.79 7.18 1.20
N GLY A 136 -2.35 7.81 0.10
CA GLY A 136 -0.98 7.67 -0.42
C GLY A 136 -0.73 6.35 -1.17
N VAL A 137 -1.80 5.68 -1.62
CA VAL A 137 -1.74 4.43 -2.38
C VAL A 137 -2.18 4.68 -3.82
N MET A 138 -1.38 4.22 -4.77
CA MET A 138 -1.75 4.17 -6.17
C MET A 138 -2.51 2.88 -6.44
N LEU A 139 -3.82 2.97 -6.67
CA LEU A 139 -4.65 1.86 -7.11
C LEU A 139 -4.61 1.79 -8.64
N SER A 140 -3.95 0.78 -9.21
CA SER A 140 -3.87 0.63 -10.67
C SER A 140 -3.80 -0.83 -11.06
N PRO A 141 -4.53 -1.26 -12.10
CA PRO A 141 -4.29 -2.56 -12.70
C PRO A 141 -3.04 -2.47 -13.61
N ASP A 142 -2.63 -3.60 -14.15
CA ASP A 142 -1.72 -3.58 -15.30
C ASP A 142 -2.44 -3.03 -16.53
N LEU A 143 -1.87 -2.00 -17.15
CA LEU A 143 -2.51 -1.31 -18.27
C LEU A 143 -2.15 -2.00 -19.60
N PRO A 144 -3.13 -2.28 -20.48
CA PRO A 144 -2.83 -2.44 -21.90
C PRO A 144 -2.55 -1.06 -22.54
N LEU A 145 -1.82 -1.04 -23.65
CA LEU A 145 -1.32 0.21 -24.26
C LEU A 145 -2.45 1.17 -24.67
N ASP A 146 -3.56 0.64 -25.17
CA ASP A 146 -4.75 1.40 -25.59
C ASP A 146 -5.48 2.08 -24.42
N ALA A 147 -5.25 1.64 -23.18
CA ALA A 147 -5.81 2.26 -21.99
C ALA A 147 -5.05 3.50 -21.50
N TRP A 148 -3.82 3.70 -21.96
CA TRP A 148 -2.95 4.77 -21.49
C TRP A 148 -3.59 6.18 -21.58
N PRO A 149 -4.21 6.59 -22.70
CA PRO A 149 -4.78 7.93 -22.81
C PRO A 149 -5.83 8.25 -21.76
N ALA A 150 -6.63 7.26 -21.35
CA ALA A 150 -7.70 7.41 -20.36
C ALA A 150 -7.22 7.32 -18.91
N ARG A 151 -5.98 6.84 -18.67
CA ARG A 151 -5.48 6.52 -17.32
C ARG A 151 -4.27 7.32 -16.88
N LYS A 152 -3.55 7.96 -17.78
CA LYS A 152 -2.34 8.74 -17.45
C LYS A 152 -2.55 9.73 -16.30
N ASP A 153 -3.68 10.44 -16.28
CA ASP A 153 -3.95 11.45 -15.25
C ASP A 153 -4.34 10.81 -13.91
N LEU A 154 -4.91 9.60 -13.94
CA LEU A 154 -5.21 8.81 -12.74
C LEU A 154 -3.93 8.38 -12.02
N LEU A 155 -2.81 8.26 -12.75
CA LEU A 155 -1.50 7.92 -12.21
C LEU A 155 -0.66 9.14 -11.76
N ALA A 156 -1.21 10.36 -11.80
CA ALA A 156 -0.43 11.56 -11.49
C ALA A 156 0.28 11.47 -10.12
N GLY A 157 1.53 11.94 -10.05
CA GLY A 157 2.35 11.87 -8.83
C GLY A 157 2.98 10.49 -8.56
N PHE A 158 2.66 9.46 -9.34
CA PHE A 158 3.35 8.17 -9.29
C PHE A 158 4.18 7.97 -10.57
N PRO A 159 5.52 7.84 -10.47
CA PRO A 159 6.39 7.88 -11.65
C PRO A 159 6.36 6.58 -12.46
N TYR A 160 5.80 5.50 -11.93
CA TYR A 160 5.82 4.18 -12.57
C TYR A 160 4.45 3.81 -13.14
N VAL A 161 4.42 3.22 -14.32
CA VAL A 161 3.17 2.77 -14.96
C VAL A 161 3.20 1.25 -15.03
N PRO A 162 2.35 0.54 -14.25
CA PRO A 162 2.23 -0.91 -14.38
C PRO A 162 1.58 -1.24 -15.72
N VAL A 163 2.24 -2.05 -16.53
CA VAL A 163 1.76 -2.41 -17.87
C VAL A 163 1.64 -3.90 -18.05
N LYS A 164 0.60 -4.29 -18.78
CA LYS A 164 0.44 -5.66 -19.25
C LYS A 164 1.40 -5.88 -20.41
N LEU A 165 2.17 -6.95 -20.32
CA LEU A 165 3.06 -7.41 -21.38
C LEU A 165 2.76 -8.88 -21.69
N THR A 166 2.76 -9.23 -22.96
CA THR A 166 2.69 -10.63 -23.39
C THR A 166 3.90 -11.45 -22.90
N THR A 167 3.71 -12.75 -22.76
CA THR A 167 4.77 -13.70 -22.38
C THR A 167 5.49 -14.30 -23.58
N ASP A 168 5.10 -13.93 -24.81
CA ASP A 168 5.82 -14.25 -26.04
C ASP A 168 6.91 -13.20 -26.34
N PRO A 169 8.20 -13.55 -26.35
CA PRO A 169 9.28 -12.58 -26.57
C PRO A 169 9.19 -11.80 -27.88
N VAL A 170 8.71 -12.41 -28.97
CA VAL A 170 8.62 -11.74 -30.28
C VAL A 170 7.56 -10.64 -30.24
N SER A 171 6.38 -10.95 -29.72
CA SER A 171 5.28 -10.00 -29.59
C SER A 171 5.60 -8.89 -28.58
N ALA A 172 6.33 -9.21 -27.51
CA ALA A 172 6.72 -8.24 -26.47
C ALA A 172 7.55 -7.07 -27.01
N ILE A 173 8.37 -7.29 -28.05
CA ILE A 173 9.18 -6.21 -28.66
C ILE A 173 8.30 -5.06 -29.18
N ALA A 174 7.20 -5.38 -29.85
CA ALA A 174 6.30 -4.38 -30.40
C ALA A 174 5.57 -3.62 -29.28
N GLU A 175 5.11 -4.34 -28.25
CA GLU A 175 4.43 -3.75 -27.08
C GLU A 175 5.36 -2.79 -26.32
N VAL A 176 6.61 -3.17 -26.06
CA VAL A 176 7.61 -2.32 -25.39
C VAL A 176 7.87 -1.04 -26.19
N LYS A 177 8.08 -1.15 -27.51
CA LYS A 177 8.26 0.04 -28.37
C LYS A 177 7.05 0.96 -28.33
N GLY A 178 5.84 0.40 -28.33
CA GLY A 178 4.60 1.15 -28.17
C GLY A 178 4.54 1.91 -26.86
N TRP A 179 4.87 1.26 -25.75
CA TRP A 179 4.90 1.89 -24.42
C TRP A 179 5.96 2.98 -24.30
N ILE A 180 7.17 2.76 -24.80
CA ILE A 180 8.24 3.77 -24.83
C ILE A 180 7.78 5.00 -25.62
N ALA A 181 7.16 4.80 -26.78
CA ALA A 181 6.65 5.91 -27.59
C ALA A 181 5.49 6.66 -26.88
N ALA A 182 4.57 5.93 -26.25
CA ALA A 182 3.40 6.50 -25.60
C ALA A 182 3.70 7.27 -24.30
N THR A 183 4.78 6.89 -23.60
CA THR A 183 5.22 7.51 -22.34
C THR A 183 6.36 8.50 -22.52
N LYS A 184 6.86 8.66 -23.76
CA LYS A 184 7.89 9.63 -24.08
C LYS A 184 7.50 11.03 -23.59
N ASP A 185 8.41 11.69 -22.89
CA ASP A 185 8.24 13.04 -22.34
C ASP A 185 7.08 13.21 -21.32
N SER A 186 6.46 12.10 -20.88
CA SER A 186 5.37 12.14 -19.90
C SER A 186 5.86 12.21 -18.44
N GLY A 187 7.16 11.98 -18.20
CA GLY A 187 7.72 11.82 -16.85
C GLY A 187 7.42 10.46 -16.21
N HIS A 188 6.71 9.56 -16.91
CA HIS A 188 6.40 8.22 -16.45
C HIS A 188 7.33 7.17 -17.06
N ILE A 189 7.63 6.13 -16.27
CA ILE A 189 8.42 4.97 -16.68
C ILE A 189 7.52 3.72 -16.62
N PRO A 190 7.15 3.12 -17.76
CA PRO A 190 6.41 1.87 -17.78
C PRO A 190 7.25 0.72 -17.22
N PHE A 191 6.60 -0.24 -16.56
CA PHE A 191 7.21 -1.48 -16.10
C PHE A 191 6.23 -2.65 -16.19
N ALA A 192 6.75 -3.86 -16.41
CA ALA A 192 5.95 -5.08 -16.47
C ALA A 192 6.50 -6.18 -15.57
N ILE A 193 5.62 -7.03 -15.05
CA ILE A 193 5.92 -8.28 -14.33
C ILE A 193 5.29 -9.45 -15.11
N PRO A 194 5.86 -9.86 -16.26
CA PRO A 194 5.15 -10.77 -17.17
C PRO A 194 5.07 -12.22 -16.65
N ILE A 195 5.99 -12.59 -15.76
CA ILE A 195 6.08 -13.91 -15.14
C ILE A 195 6.16 -13.72 -13.64
N ASP A 196 5.10 -14.13 -12.96
CA ASP A 196 5.01 -14.08 -11.51
C ASP A 196 5.76 -15.27 -10.86
N GLU A 197 6.53 -14.96 -9.81
CA GLU A 197 7.32 -15.86 -8.97
C GLU A 197 7.94 -17.05 -9.74
N PRO A 198 8.94 -16.82 -10.62
CA PRO A 198 9.56 -17.84 -11.48
C PRO A 198 10.42 -18.86 -10.70
N ARG A 199 9.78 -19.69 -9.86
CA ARG A 199 10.45 -20.66 -8.99
C ARG A 199 11.09 -21.83 -9.73
N LYS A 200 10.62 -22.14 -10.95
CA LYS A 200 11.08 -23.28 -11.75
C LYS A 200 12.08 -22.84 -12.83
N PRO A 201 13.07 -23.68 -13.19
CA PRO A 201 14.04 -23.36 -14.24
C PRO A 201 13.41 -22.89 -15.55
N GLU A 202 12.32 -23.54 -16.00
CA GLU A 202 11.66 -23.17 -17.26
C GLU A 202 10.98 -21.81 -17.19
N ALA A 203 10.55 -21.37 -15.99
CA ALA A 203 10.05 -20.02 -15.79
C ALA A 203 11.19 -18.99 -15.80
N GLN A 204 12.36 -19.35 -15.25
CA GLN A 204 13.56 -18.50 -15.25
C GLN A 204 14.11 -18.31 -16.66
N ASP A 205 14.14 -19.36 -17.48
CA ASP A 205 14.54 -19.28 -18.88
C ASP A 205 13.61 -18.34 -19.68
N ARG A 206 12.31 -18.40 -19.41
CA ARG A 206 11.33 -17.48 -20.03
C ARG A 206 11.53 -16.04 -19.56
N VAL A 207 11.86 -15.81 -18.29
CA VAL A 207 12.23 -14.48 -17.78
C VAL A 207 13.43 -13.93 -18.54
N VAL A 208 14.50 -14.72 -18.71
CA VAL A 208 15.69 -14.32 -19.46
C VAL A 208 15.34 -13.99 -20.91
N ALA A 209 14.57 -14.84 -21.58
CA ALA A 209 14.17 -14.62 -22.97
C ALA A 209 13.34 -13.34 -23.15
N LEU A 210 12.37 -13.09 -22.27
CA LEU A 210 11.55 -11.89 -22.30
C LEU A 210 12.34 -10.63 -21.94
N ALA A 211 13.15 -10.67 -20.88
CA ALA A 211 13.95 -9.53 -20.47
C ALA A 211 14.94 -9.12 -21.57
N LYS A 212 15.55 -10.09 -22.27
CA LYS A 212 16.35 -9.83 -23.47
C LYS A 212 15.53 -9.16 -24.58
N ALA A 213 14.34 -9.66 -24.87
CA ALA A 213 13.47 -9.03 -25.87
C ALA A 213 13.08 -7.59 -25.49
N VAL A 214 12.84 -7.31 -24.22
CA VAL A 214 12.61 -5.95 -23.71
C VAL A 214 13.83 -5.06 -23.91
N ARG A 215 15.04 -5.56 -23.60
CA ARG A 215 16.30 -4.83 -23.89
C ARG A 215 16.46 -4.53 -25.38
N ASP A 216 16.28 -5.54 -26.24
CA ASP A 216 16.40 -5.40 -27.70
C ASP A 216 15.36 -4.41 -28.27
N ALA A 217 14.25 -4.19 -27.58
CA ALA A 217 13.22 -3.21 -27.92
C ALA A 217 13.54 -1.77 -27.46
N GLY A 218 14.65 -1.55 -26.75
CA GLY A 218 15.04 -0.27 -26.16
C GLY A 218 14.59 -0.07 -24.71
N GLY A 219 14.14 -1.14 -24.05
CA GLY A 219 13.78 -1.12 -22.64
C GLY A 219 14.99 -0.99 -21.72
N GLY A 220 14.73 -0.42 -20.55
CA GLY A 220 15.66 -0.33 -19.45
C GLY A 220 15.23 0.64 -18.35
N PRO A 221 16.13 0.96 -17.42
CA PRO A 221 15.76 1.58 -16.13
C PRO A 221 15.13 2.97 -16.27
N SER A 222 15.29 3.62 -17.43
CA SER A 222 14.77 4.96 -17.72
C SER A 222 13.75 5.02 -18.85
N THR A 223 13.41 3.90 -19.49
CA THR A 223 12.53 3.87 -20.68
C THR A 223 11.40 2.87 -20.56
N PHE A 224 11.70 1.65 -20.12
CA PHE A 224 10.74 0.58 -19.83
C PHE A 224 11.41 -0.46 -18.94
N MET A 225 10.97 -0.62 -17.70
CA MET A 225 11.61 -1.55 -16.76
C MET A 225 11.05 -2.97 -16.92
N TYR A 226 11.94 -3.93 -17.12
CA TYR A 226 11.58 -5.34 -16.90
C TYR A 226 11.69 -5.66 -15.40
N ALA A 227 10.57 -6.04 -14.78
CA ALA A 227 10.50 -6.38 -13.36
C ALA A 227 10.22 -7.87 -13.14
N VAL A 228 10.64 -8.38 -11.98
CA VAL A 228 10.39 -9.76 -11.56
C VAL A 228 10.07 -9.84 -10.07
N THR A 229 9.09 -10.67 -9.70
CA THR A 229 8.79 -11.04 -8.30
C THR A 229 9.69 -12.17 -7.83
N ASP A 230 11.00 -11.90 -7.72
CA ASP A 230 12.03 -12.89 -7.34
C ASP A 230 13.27 -12.19 -6.75
N GLU A 231 14.17 -13.01 -6.20
CA GLU A 231 15.52 -12.56 -5.82
C GLU A 231 16.45 -12.48 -7.03
N PRO A 232 17.55 -11.70 -6.95
CA PRO A 232 18.63 -11.78 -7.93
C PRO A 232 19.17 -13.20 -8.06
N ARG A 233 19.33 -13.64 -9.31
CA ARG A 233 19.90 -14.94 -9.65
C ARG A 233 21.01 -14.78 -10.69
N PRO A 234 22.06 -15.60 -10.66
CA PRO A 234 23.10 -15.57 -11.69
C PRO A 234 22.56 -15.68 -13.12
N ILE A 235 21.49 -16.46 -13.33
CA ILE A 235 20.88 -16.67 -14.66
C ILE A 235 20.27 -15.38 -15.24
N TYR A 236 19.87 -14.43 -14.39
CA TYR A 236 19.28 -13.17 -14.82
C TYR A 236 20.32 -12.16 -15.31
N GLY A 237 21.58 -12.26 -14.87
CA GLY A 237 22.62 -11.30 -15.21
C GLY A 237 22.21 -9.85 -14.86
N ASP A 238 22.33 -8.95 -15.82
CA ASP A 238 21.94 -7.53 -15.77
C ASP A 238 20.61 -7.23 -16.49
N LEU A 239 19.86 -8.28 -16.86
CA LEU A 239 18.65 -8.14 -17.68
C LEU A 239 17.46 -7.57 -16.92
N ILE A 240 17.46 -7.64 -15.58
CA ILE A 240 16.35 -7.19 -14.73
C ILE A 240 16.61 -5.77 -14.25
N ASP A 241 15.65 -4.87 -14.49
CA ASP A 241 15.71 -3.48 -14.06
C ASP A 241 15.19 -3.28 -12.64
N LEU A 242 14.25 -4.13 -12.22
CA LEU A 242 13.55 -4.02 -10.94
C LEU A 242 13.29 -5.40 -10.33
N TYR A 243 13.88 -5.63 -9.17
CA TYR A 243 13.53 -6.78 -8.34
C TYR A 243 12.42 -6.42 -7.35
N ILE A 244 11.39 -7.24 -7.27
CA ILE A 244 10.30 -7.10 -6.32
C ILE A 244 10.38 -8.29 -5.37
N THR A 245 10.86 -8.06 -4.14
CA THR A 245 11.31 -9.14 -3.24
C THR A 245 10.76 -8.97 -1.83
N LEU A 246 10.58 -10.08 -1.09
CA LEU A 246 10.27 -10.06 0.35
C LEU A 246 11.49 -9.80 1.23
N THR A 247 12.70 -9.91 0.69
CA THR A 247 13.96 -9.86 1.44
C THR A 247 14.98 -8.81 0.94
N PRO A 248 14.55 -7.58 0.60
CA PRO A 248 15.50 -6.53 0.22
C PRO A 248 16.46 -6.22 1.37
N LYS A 249 17.72 -5.93 1.04
CA LYS A 249 18.78 -5.58 2.00
C LYS A 249 19.22 -4.14 1.83
N LYS A 250 19.72 -3.51 2.90
CA LYS A 250 20.22 -2.12 2.86
C LYS A 250 21.34 -1.94 1.83
N ALA A 251 22.19 -2.96 1.67
CA ALA A 251 23.40 -2.93 0.84
C ALA A 251 23.19 -3.39 -0.62
N ASP A 252 21.97 -3.74 -1.04
CA ASP A 252 21.75 -4.20 -2.41
C ASP A 252 22.13 -3.10 -3.43
N PRO A 253 22.91 -3.44 -4.47
CA PRO A 253 23.38 -2.47 -5.46
C PRO A 253 22.36 -2.15 -6.57
N PHE A 254 21.21 -2.83 -6.57
CA PHE A 254 20.18 -2.75 -7.60
C PHE A 254 18.89 -2.12 -7.07
N THR A 255 18.05 -1.65 -8.00
CA THR A 255 16.70 -1.15 -7.71
C THR A 255 15.82 -2.29 -7.23
N ARG A 256 15.16 -2.06 -6.09
CA ARG A 256 14.32 -3.06 -5.45
C ARG A 256 13.08 -2.45 -4.85
N TRP A 257 11.95 -3.11 -5.04
CA TRP A 257 10.74 -2.89 -4.29
C TRP A 257 10.53 -4.04 -3.32
N THR A 258 9.70 -3.81 -2.31
CA THR A 258 9.20 -4.90 -1.49
C THR A 258 7.76 -5.20 -1.90
N TYR A 259 7.34 -6.45 -1.74
CA TYR A 259 5.94 -6.83 -1.96
C TYR A 259 5.37 -7.52 -0.75
N ASN A 260 4.09 -7.25 -0.46
CA ASN A 260 3.34 -7.79 0.67
C ASN A 260 4.05 -7.60 2.02
N GLY A 261 3.38 -7.98 3.10
CA GLY A 261 3.86 -7.73 4.45
C GLY A 261 3.58 -8.88 5.37
N ALA A 262 4.61 -9.38 6.05
CA ALA A 262 4.50 -10.43 7.05
C ALA A 262 5.64 -10.26 8.07
N PRO A 263 5.32 -10.15 9.37
CA PRO A 263 6.35 -10.16 10.41
C PRO A 263 7.15 -11.46 10.34
N PRO A 264 8.48 -11.45 10.62
CA PRO A 264 9.29 -10.33 11.10
C PRO A 264 9.88 -9.45 9.99
N ARG A 265 9.50 -9.64 8.72
CA ARG A 265 10.13 -8.92 7.60
C ARG A 265 9.55 -7.54 7.39
N ALA A 266 8.23 -7.44 7.45
CA ALA A 266 7.51 -6.19 7.40
C ALA A 266 6.18 -6.32 8.15
N GLY A 267 5.49 -5.23 8.45
CA GLY A 267 4.16 -5.35 9.06
C GLY A 267 3.12 -5.92 8.08
N SER A 268 2.10 -6.60 8.61
CA SER A 268 1.09 -7.28 7.80
C SER A 268 -0.01 -6.34 7.27
N PHE A 269 -0.59 -6.72 6.13
CA PHE A 269 -1.82 -6.13 5.58
C PHE A 269 -3.09 -6.90 5.97
N LEU A 270 -2.95 -8.01 6.69
CA LEU A 270 -4.10 -8.80 7.12
C LEU A 270 -4.81 -8.12 8.29
N VAL A 271 -6.12 -8.30 8.36
CA VAL A 271 -6.93 -7.67 9.41
C VAL A 271 -6.66 -8.26 10.80
N ASP A 272 -6.26 -9.53 10.86
CA ASP A 272 -5.84 -10.21 12.07
C ASP A 272 -4.32 -10.21 12.25
N GLY A 273 -3.59 -9.39 11.48
CA GLY A 273 -2.16 -9.23 11.61
C GLY A 273 -1.76 -8.52 12.91
N LYS A 274 -0.54 -8.78 13.39
CA LYS A 274 -0.03 -8.14 14.62
C LYS A 274 0.21 -6.64 14.42
N PRO A 275 -0.13 -5.79 15.41
CA PRO A 275 0.23 -4.38 15.39
C PRO A 275 1.75 -4.16 15.30
N PRO A 276 2.21 -3.06 14.71
CA PRO A 276 1.41 -1.94 14.16
C PRO A 276 1.01 -2.16 12.68
N GLY A 277 1.13 -3.38 12.15
CA GLY A 277 0.74 -3.72 10.78
C GLY A 277 1.40 -2.84 9.71
N ALA A 278 0.61 -2.45 8.71
CA ALA A 278 1.07 -1.69 7.55
C ALA A 278 1.72 -0.32 7.86
N ARG A 279 1.53 0.23 9.07
CA ARG A 279 2.20 1.47 9.51
C ARG A 279 3.72 1.37 9.43
N THR A 280 4.28 0.18 9.65
CA THR A 280 5.72 -0.07 9.58
C THR A 280 6.35 0.38 8.26
N TRP A 281 5.55 0.48 7.18
CA TRP A 281 6.02 0.81 5.84
C TRP A 281 6.98 1.98 5.80
N GLY A 282 6.56 3.15 6.29
CA GLY A 282 7.31 4.37 6.05
C GLY A 282 8.72 4.33 6.60
N TRP A 283 8.87 3.71 7.77
CA TRP A 283 10.13 3.52 8.45
C TRP A 283 11.01 2.49 7.73
N LEU A 284 10.44 1.34 7.36
CA LEU A 284 11.15 0.30 6.60
C LEU A 284 11.60 0.83 5.23
N ALA A 285 10.73 1.55 4.53
CA ALA A 285 11.02 2.11 3.22
C ALA A 285 12.17 3.12 3.28
N HIS A 286 12.18 3.95 4.32
CA HIS A 286 13.27 4.89 4.56
C HIS A 286 14.58 4.15 4.87
N ALA A 287 14.55 3.24 5.85
CA ALA A 287 15.73 2.54 6.35
C ALA A 287 16.39 1.60 5.32
N TRP A 288 15.60 0.94 4.46
CA TRP A 288 16.09 0.05 3.39
C TRP A 288 16.11 0.71 2.00
N ARG A 289 15.81 2.01 1.91
CA ARG A 289 15.79 2.80 0.66
C ARG A 289 14.87 2.21 -0.41
N ILE A 290 13.69 1.76 0.01
CA ILE A 290 12.71 1.15 -0.87
C ILE A 290 11.77 2.25 -1.40
N PRO A 291 11.72 2.49 -2.71
CA PRO A 291 10.91 3.57 -3.27
C PRO A 291 9.41 3.23 -3.26
N VAL A 292 9.03 1.98 -3.49
CA VAL A 292 7.63 1.53 -3.61
C VAL A 292 7.40 0.23 -2.81
N TRP A 293 6.25 0.14 -2.13
CA TRP A 293 5.70 -1.13 -1.65
C TRP A 293 4.63 -1.59 -2.63
N TYR A 294 4.81 -2.78 -3.20
CA TYR A 294 3.81 -3.46 -4.00
C TYR A 294 2.84 -4.26 -3.12
N VAL A 295 1.54 -4.04 -3.28
CA VAL A 295 0.46 -4.86 -2.71
C VAL A 295 -0.14 -5.68 -3.85
N TRP A 296 -0.15 -7.00 -3.70
CA TRP A 296 -0.52 -7.93 -4.77
C TRP A 296 -1.96 -7.76 -5.27
N ASP A 297 -2.87 -7.35 -4.38
CA ASP A 297 -4.23 -6.93 -4.71
C ASP A 297 -4.78 -6.02 -3.59
N ALA A 298 -5.70 -5.14 -3.92
CA ALA A 298 -6.45 -4.31 -2.98
C ALA A 298 -7.95 -4.56 -2.99
N LEU A 299 -8.51 -5.16 -4.06
CA LEU A 299 -9.94 -5.37 -4.26
C LEU A 299 -10.29 -6.84 -4.54
N TYR A 300 -9.55 -7.79 -3.95
CA TYR A 300 -9.76 -9.24 -4.06
C TYR A 300 -11.07 -9.72 -3.39
N TRP A 301 -12.20 -9.22 -3.87
CA TRP A 301 -13.52 -9.48 -3.29
C TRP A 301 -14.09 -10.84 -3.69
N HIS A 302 -13.54 -11.43 -4.76
CA HIS A 302 -13.87 -12.78 -5.16
C HIS A 302 -12.61 -13.63 -5.23
N ASP A 303 -12.70 -14.84 -4.70
CA ASP A 303 -11.60 -15.78 -4.67
C ASP A 303 -11.35 -16.41 -6.06
N ARG A 304 -10.83 -15.59 -6.98
CA ARG A 304 -10.67 -15.87 -8.41
C ARG A 304 -9.42 -16.65 -8.77
N HIS A 305 -8.46 -16.80 -7.84
CA HIS A 305 -7.23 -17.57 -8.06
C HIS A 305 -7.33 -18.99 -7.53
N ASN A 306 -8.14 -19.22 -6.50
CA ASN A 306 -8.21 -20.51 -5.85
C ASN A 306 -9.41 -21.30 -6.35
N ARG A 307 -9.17 -22.60 -6.66
CA ARG A 307 -10.05 -23.57 -7.36
C ARG A 307 -9.88 -23.60 -8.88
N LYS A 308 -8.84 -24.31 -9.31
CA LYS A 308 -8.57 -24.62 -10.72
C LYS A 308 -9.82 -25.17 -11.43
N GLY A 309 -10.25 -24.49 -12.49
CA GLY A 309 -11.39 -24.88 -13.31
C GLY A 309 -12.76 -24.45 -12.78
N ALA A 310 -12.84 -23.77 -11.64
CA ALA A 310 -14.08 -23.14 -11.19
C ALA A 310 -14.43 -21.94 -12.10
N PRO A 311 -15.73 -21.66 -12.33
CA PRO A 311 -16.14 -20.47 -13.05
C PRO A 311 -15.79 -19.21 -12.26
N LEU A 312 -15.39 -18.16 -12.97
CA LEU A 312 -15.28 -16.82 -12.41
C LEU A 312 -16.67 -16.28 -12.03
N PRO A 313 -16.77 -15.44 -10.99
CA PRO A 313 -15.68 -14.78 -10.27
C PRO A 313 -15.03 -15.61 -9.15
N GLY A 314 -15.55 -16.81 -8.86
CA GLY A 314 -15.18 -17.57 -7.67
C GLY A 314 -16.11 -17.27 -6.49
N ARG A 315 -15.66 -17.55 -5.27
CA ARG A 315 -16.44 -17.30 -4.04
C ARG A 315 -16.40 -15.81 -3.70
N ALA A 316 -17.56 -15.17 -3.56
CA ALA A 316 -17.64 -13.81 -3.03
C ALA A 316 -17.29 -13.75 -1.53
N LEU A 317 -16.55 -12.72 -1.14
CA LEU A 317 -16.24 -12.41 0.24
C LEU A 317 -17.48 -11.85 0.96
N ASP A 318 -17.80 -12.43 2.11
CA ASP A 318 -18.70 -11.84 3.09
C ASP A 318 -17.93 -11.64 4.39
N ALA A 319 -17.29 -10.47 4.51
CA ALA A 319 -16.41 -10.15 5.63
C ALA A 319 -17.16 -10.05 6.98
N THR A 320 -18.49 -9.94 6.97
CA THR A 320 -19.30 -9.95 8.19
C THR A 320 -19.49 -11.37 8.75
N VAL A 321 -19.35 -12.38 7.89
CA VAL A 321 -19.48 -13.79 8.24
C VAL A 321 -18.11 -14.46 8.37
N ASP A 322 -17.21 -14.25 7.40
CA ASP A 322 -15.88 -14.84 7.38
C ASP A 322 -14.92 -13.97 6.56
N ALA A 323 -13.93 -13.40 7.23
CA ALA A 323 -12.94 -12.50 6.67
C ALA A 323 -11.90 -13.20 5.80
N VAL A 324 -11.87 -14.53 5.71
CA VAL A 324 -10.99 -15.23 4.76
C VAL A 324 -11.37 -14.81 3.34
N SER A 325 -10.46 -14.11 2.66
CA SER A 325 -10.60 -13.69 1.25
C SER A 325 -9.82 -14.61 0.33
N PHE A 326 -8.62 -15.03 0.73
CA PHE A 326 -7.75 -15.96 0.02
C PHE A 326 -7.64 -17.30 0.76
N ASP A 327 -7.81 -18.41 0.05
CA ASP A 327 -7.64 -19.79 0.55
C ASP A 327 -7.28 -20.75 -0.60
N ASP A 328 -6.02 -21.18 -0.69
CA ASP A 328 -5.56 -22.13 -1.72
C ASP A 328 -5.66 -23.61 -1.28
N GLY A 329 -6.21 -23.85 -0.09
CA GLY A 329 -6.31 -25.16 0.57
C GLY A 329 -5.12 -25.52 1.45
N GLY A 330 -3.99 -24.81 1.34
CA GLY A 330 -2.81 -24.93 2.21
C GLY A 330 -2.59 -23.67 3.06
N ASP A 331 -2.62 -22.51 2.41
CA ASP A 331 -2.46 -21.19 3.00
C ASP A 331 -3.77 -20.38 2.83
N HIS A 332 -4.10 -19.61 3.87
CA HIS A 332 -5.23 -18.68 3.87
C HIS A 332 -4.91 -17.41 4.64
N GLY A 333 -5.56 -16.31 4.24
CA GLY A 333 -5.39 -14.99 4.83
C GLY A 333 -6.72 -14.25 5.00
N ASN A 334 -6.90 -13.63 6.18
CA ASN A 334 -8.04 -12.78 6.47
C ASN A 334 -7.86 -11.39 5.85
N LEU A 335 -8.70 -11.07 4.88
CA LEU A 335 -8.62 -9.88 4.03
C LEU A 335 -7.27 -9.72 3.30
N ASP A 336 -6.64 -10.85 2.97
CA ASP A 336 -5.52 -10.85 2.02
C ASP A 336 -6.00 -10.41 0.63
N GLY A 337 -5.25 -9.51 0.00
CA GLY A 337 -5.66 -8.88 -1.26
C GLY A 337 -6.82 -7.89 -1.14
N VAL A 338 -7.29 -7.56 0.08
CA VAL A 338 -8.45 -6.70 0.31
C VAL A 338 -8.08 -5.57 1.25
N LEU A 339 -7.78 -4.39 0.70
CA LEU A 339 -7.52 -3.16 1.46
C LEU A 339 -8.76 -2.25 1.55
N SER A 340 -9.78 -2.50 0.75
CA SER A 340 -11.07 -1.83 0.78
C SER A 340 -12.16 -2.85 0.59
N LEU A 341 -13.27 -2.74 1.33
CA LEU A 341 -14.48 -3.53 1.05
C LEU A 341 -15.33 -2.85 -0.03
N PRO A 342 -16.18 -3.61 -0.76
CA PRO A 342 -17.12 -3.02 -1.69
C PRO A 342 -18.16 -2.19 -0.92
N GLY A 343 -18.58 -1.06 -1.51
CA GLY A 343 -19.64 -0.23 -0.98
C GLY A 343 -20.84 -0.11 -1.91
N ASP A 344 -21.27 1.11 -2.17
CA ASP A 344 -22.39 1.42 -3.08
C ASP A 344 -21.95 2.39 -4.18
N LYS A 345 -22.85 2.79 -5.08
CA LYS A 345 -22.49 3.69 -6.20
C LYS A 345 -21.98 5.07 -5.76
N THR A 346 -22.30 5.51 -4.54
CA THR A 346 -21.86 6.79 -3.99
C THR A 346 -20.48 6.64 -3.34
N THR A 347 -20.27 5.54 -2.63
CA THR A 347 -18.99 5.19 -1.99
C THR A 347 -18.59 3.77 -2.40
N PRO A 348 -18.06 3.58 -3.62
CA PRO A 348 -17.86 2.23 -4.20
C PRO A 348 -16.77 1.44 -3.49
N CYS A 349 -15.77 2.12 -2.95
CA CYS A 349 -14.72 1.52 -2.15
C CYS A 349 -14.77 2.11 -0.74
N ARG A 350 -15.02 1.26 0.26
CA ARG A 350 -15.01 1.64 1.68
C ARG A 350 -13.59 1.51 2.25
N PRO A 351 -12.95 2.62 2.67
CA PRO A 351 -11.59 2.57 3.20
C PRO A 351 -11.50 1.70 4.45
N SER A 352 -10.29 1.20 4.73
CA SER A 352 -9.99 0.42 5.93
C SER A 352 -9.08 1.18 6.90
N LEU A 353 -9.09 0.77 8.16
CA LEU A 353 -8.09 1.19 9.15
C LEU A 353 -6.67 0.82 8.70
N ARG A 354 -6.52 -0.24 7.90
CA ARG A 354 -5.23 -0.62 7.29
C ARG A 354 -4.75 0.40 6.25
N LEU A 355 -5.64 0.99 5.44
CA LEU A 355 -5.30 2.12 4.58
C LEU A 355 -4.92 3.36 5.39
N ALA A 356 -5.62 3.65 6.49
CA ALA A 356 -5.25 4.72 7.41
C ALA A 356 -3.85 4.49 8.03
N ALA A 357 -3.52 3.24 8.38
CA ALA A 357 -2.20 2.86 8.87
C ALA A 357 -1.11 3.04 7.80
N ILE A 358 -1.38 2.70 6.54
CA ILE A 358 -0.46 2.97 5.41
C ILE A 358 -0.22 4.49 5.30
N ARG A 359 -1.27 5.30 5.30
CA ARG A 359 -1.17 6.77 5.24
C ARG A 359 -0.32 7.32 6.39
N ARG A 360 -0.53 6.82 7.60
CA ARG A 360 0.27 7.18 8.78
C ARG A 360 1.75 6.84 8.58
N GLY A 361 2.04 5.64 8.09
CA GLY A 361 3.40 5.25 7.70
C GLY A 361 4.00 6.21 6.67
N MET A 362 3.23 6.63 5.67
CA MET A 362 3.71 7.57 4.64
C MET A 362 4.00 8.97 5.15
N GLN A 363 3.19 9.46 6.09
CA GLN A 363 3.49 10.69 6.81
C GLN A 363 4.77 10.57 7.64
N ASP A 364 4.97 9.43 8.31
CA ASP A 364 6.20 9.15 9.07
C ASP A 364 7.43 9.11 8.13
N ARG A 365 7.31 8.55 6.92
CA ARG A 365 8.38 8.60 5.90
C ARG A 365 8.72 10.02 5.47
N ALA A 366 7.71 10.86 5.21
CA ALA A 366 7.93 12.25 4.84
C ALA A 366 8.65 13.03 5.96
N LEU A 367 8.29 12.76 7.21
CA LEU A 367 9.00 13.29 8.38
C LEU A 367 10.45 12.75 8.46
N LEU A 368 10.69 11.48 8.17
CA LEU A 368 12.04 10.89 8.12
C LEU A 368 12.93 11.54 7.07
N GLU A 369 12.37 11.81 5.88
CA GLU A 369 13.07 12.52 4.81
C GLU A 369 13.42 13.96 5.24
N ALA A 370 12.47 14.68 5.85
CA ALA A 370 12.70 16.03 6.38
C ALA A 370 13.74 16.03 7.53
N ALA A 371 13.61 15.13 8.49
CA ALA A 371 14.55 15.00 9.61
C ALA A 371 15.96 14.61 9.14
N THR A 372 16.08 13.75 8.13
CA THR A 372 17.38 13.39 7.54
C THR A 372 18.06 14.60 6.89
N ALA A 373 17.29 15.50 6.27
CA ALA A 373 17.81 16.73 5.71
C ALA A 373 18.31 17.71 6.79
N CYS A 374 17.71 17.70 7.98
CA CYS A 374 18.13 18.51 9.13
C CYS A 374 19.33 17.90 9.87
N ASP A 375 19.23 16.61 10.25
CA ASP A 375 20.23 15.85 11.00
C ASP A 375 20.16 14.36 10.62
N ALA A 376 20.95 13.98 9.62
CA ALA A 376 21.04 12.62 9.13
C ALA A 376 21.54 11.63 10.20
N ALA A 377 22.46 12.06 11.08
CA ALA A 377 23.08 11.18 12.06
C ALA A 377 22.09 10.82 13.19
N ALA A 378 21.41 11.83 13.75
CA ALA A 378 20.38 11.62 14.77
C ALA A 378 19.18 10.85 14.21
N THR A 379 18.77 11.15 12.97
CA THR A 379 17.67 10.42 12.31
C THR A 379 18.03 8.95 12.08
N THR A 380 19.23 8.66 11.59
CA THR A 380 19.73 7.28 11.43
C THR A 380 19.74 6.54 12.76
N LYS A 381 20.25 7.18 13.83
CA LYS A 381 20.25 6.60 15.17
C LYS A 381 18.83 6.26 15.66
N LEU A 382 17.88 7.17 15.48
CA LEU A 382 16.47 6.95 15.87
C LEU A 382 15.85 5.76 15.11
N VAL A 383 16.13 5.67 13.81
CA VAL A 383 15.66 4.57 12.96
C VAL A 383 16.25 3.24 13.41
N ASP A 384 17.56 3.17 13.64
CA ASP A 384 18.24 1.95 14.06
C ASP A 384 17.85 1.52 15.50
N GLU A 385 17.45 2.47 16.36
CA GLU A 385 16.86 2.17 17.68
C GLU A 385 15.45 1.58 17.56
N LEU A 386 14.60 2.10 16.66
CA LEU A 386 13.22 1.66 16.52
C LEU A 386 13.09 0.35 15.73
N ILE A 387 13.87 0.20 14.65
CA ILE A 387 13.84 -0.94 13.74
C ILE A 387 15.27 -1.39 13.41
N PRO A 388 15.98 -2.03 14.36
CA PRO A 388 17.34 -2.51 14.14
C PRO A 388 17.47 -3.54 12.99
N LYS A 389 16.45 -4.37 12.76
CA LYS A 389 16.44 -5.39 11.69
C LYS A 389 15.04 -5.60 11.13
N ALA A 390 14.96 -5.89 9.84
CA ALA A 390 13.73 -6.22 9.12
C ALA A 390 14.09 -6.84 7.75
N LEU A 391 13.08 -7.17 6.94
CA LEU A 391 13.22 -7.56 5.53
C LEU A 391 14.29 -8.65 5.34
N GLY A 392 15.31 -8.42 4.50
CA GLY A 392 16.38 -9.37 4.24
C GLY A 392 17.40 -9.58 5.38
N ASP A 393 17.28 -8.83 6.47
CA ASP A 393 18.18 -8.93 7.64
C ASP A 393 17.65 -9.92 8.70
N VAL A 394 16.48 -10.52 8.48
CA VAL A 394 15.83 -11.47 9.39
C VAL A 394 15.41 -12.76 8.68
N GLY A 395 15.47 -13.87 9.40
CA GLY A 395 14.96 -15.17 8.97
C GLY A 395 13.44 -15.28 9.12
N LYS A 396 12.82 -16.25 8.42
CA LYS A 396 11.37 -16.51 8.52
C LYS A 396 10.90 -16.87 9.94
N ARG A 397 11.79 -17.40 10.78
CA ARG A 397 11.49 -17.86 12.14
C ARG A 397 11.86 -16.83 13.22
N ASP A 398 12.39 -15.68 12.83
CA ASP A 398 12.77 -14.64 13.79
C ASP A 398 11.51 -13.94 14.31
N SER A 399 11.63 -13.31 15.48
CA SER A 399 10.62 -12.37 15.96
C SER A 399 10.81 -11.00 15.30
N ALA A 400 9.74 -10.22 15.19
CA ALA A 400 9.85 -8.83 14.76
C ALA A 400 10.83 -8.07 15.67
N HIS A 401 11.79 -7.38 15.07
CA HIS A 401 12.81 -6.61 15.79
C HIS A 401 12.38 -5.15 15.96
N TRP A 402 11.08 -4.89 16.12
CA TRP A 402 10.51 -3.57 16.36
C TRP A 402 9.37 -3.65 17.39
N PRO A 403 9.03 -2.55 18.07
CA PRO A 403 7.95 -2.54 19.05
C PRO A 403 6.60 -2.94 18.45
N GLN A 404 5.87 -3.83 19.14
CA GLN A 404 4.52 -4.26 18.76
C GLN A 404 3.42 -3.36 19.34
N ASN A 405 3.79 -2.34 20.13
CA ASN A 405 2.83 -1.38 20.70
C ASN A 405 2.94 -0.03 19.99
N ASP A 406 1.80 0.60 19.69
CA ASP A 406 1.77 1.89 18.99
C ASP A 406 2.39 3.04 19.80
N ALA A 407 2.39 2.97 21.12
CA ALA A 407 2.93 4.02 21.99
C ALA A 407 4.44 4.26 21.73
N ALA A 408 5.20 3.21 21.42
CA ALA A 408 6.61 3.33 21.05
C ALA A 408 6.78 4.06 19.71
N TRP A 409 5.94 3.78 18.73
CA TRP A 409 5.96 4.45 17.42
C TRP A 409 5.58 5.93 17.54
N GLU A 410 4.59 6.27 18.36
CA GLU A 410 4.24 7.66 18.64
C GLU A 410 5.37 8.40 19.38
N THR A 411 6.06 7.73 20.28
CA THR A 411 7.23 8.29 20.96
C THR A 411 8.38 8.56 19.99
N ALA A 412 8.66 7.64 19.07
CA ALA A 412 9.65 7.84 18.02
C ALA A 412 9.23 8.96 17.06
N ARG A 413 7.95 9.03 16.68
CA ARG A 413 7.41 10.09 15.83
C ARG A 413 7.54 11.48 16.45
N ARG A 414 7.32 11.63 17.77
CA ARG A 414 7.55 12.92 18.46
C ARG A 414 9.02 13.36 18.39
N LYS A 415 9.97 12.45 18.61
CA LYS A 415 11.40 12.75 18.42
C LYS A 415 11.70 13.16 16.98
N LEU A 416 11.08 12.45 16.03
CA LEU A 416 11.24 12.72 14.61
C LEU A 416 10.74 14.10 14.20
N VAL A 417 9.59 14.53 14.72
CA VAL A 417 9.06 15.88 14.53
C VAL A 417 10.04 16.94 15.04
N ALA A 418 10.64 16.73 16.21
CA ALA A 418 11.63 17.66 16.75
C ALA A 418 12.88 17.76 15.85
N LEU A 419 13.36 16.63 15.31
CA LEU A 419 14.46 16.61 14.34
C LEU A 419 14.10 17.33 13.03
N ALA A 420 12.90 17.09 12.50
CA ALA A 420 12.41 17.70 11.26
C ALA A 420 12.21 19.22 11.38
N ALA A 421 12.11 19.77 12.59
CA ALA A 421 12.06 21.21 12.82
C ALA A 421 13.41 21.92 12.62
N CYS A 422 14.51 21.18 12.37
CA CYS A 422 15.87 21.75 12.19
C CYS A 422 16.35 22.64 13.35
N LYS A 423 15.71 22.54 14.53
CA LYS A 423 16.09 23.31 15.73
C LYS A 423 17.36 22.68 16.32
N ARG A 424 18.44 23.45 16.37
CA ARG A 424 19.74 23.04 16.93
C ARG A 424 19.78 23.22 18.44
#